data_AF-A0AAE0QD61-F1
#
_entry.id   AF-A0AAE0QD61-F1
#
_cell.length_a   1.000
_cell.length_b   1.000
_cell.length_c   1.000
_cell.angle_alpha   90.00
_cell.angle_beta   90.00
_cell.angle_gamma   90.00
#
_symmetry.space_group_name_H-M   'P 1'
#
loop_
_entity.id
_entity.type
_entity.pdbx_description
1 polymer ?
#
loop_
_entity_poly.entity_id
_entity_poly.type
_entity_poly.pdbx_seq_one_letter_code
_entity_poly.pdbx_strand_id
1 'polypeptide(L)'
;MDCWSNFLLLCGLVMVALLNGTAGHPNHNLTAAVNTLQMHHGLTETKWVGKAVFTPYLGKVENTCTCERLMLLRMLNGYLDIFSDMLKKAKDVETESSLKELQESVRELKNKYKIEQEVWKQLHEINAIKKDDSTIQGGAVNDFISVYFKALDNGQHSKKTHSLLKRFLHR
;
A
#
# COMPACT_ATOMS: atom_id res chain seq x y z
N MET A 1 -12.55 20.43 -40.00
CA MET A 1 -11.46 20.33 -39.00
C MET A 1 -12.11 20.36 -37.62
N ASP A 2 -11.47 19.78 -36.61
CA ASP A 2 -11.84 19.87 -35.18
C ASP A 2 -12.56 18.69 -34.51
N CYS A 3 -12.16 17.45 -34.80
CA CYS A 3 -12.38 16.32 -33.88
C CYS A 3 -11.10 15.65 -33.37
N TRP A 4 -9.92 16.03 -33.87
CA TRP A 4 -8.64 15.40 -33.47
C TRP A 4 -7.86 16.20 -32.43
N SER A 5 -8.10 17.51 -32.32
CA SER A 5 -7.42 18.40 -31.36
C SER A 5 -7.81 18.11 -29.91
N ASN A 6 -9.07 17.76 -29.65
CA ASN A 6 -9.56 17.51 -28.28
C ASN A 6 -9.09 16.18 -27.68
N PHE A 7 -8.73 15.18 -28.49
CA PHE A 7 -8.27 13.88 -27.98
C PHE A 7 -6.82 13.95 -27.48
N LEU A 8 -5.98 14.76 -28.14
CA LEU A 8 -4.60 15.00 -27.70
C LEU A 8 -4.52 15.87 -26.44
N LEU A 9 -5.44 16.82 -26.27
CA LEU A 9 -5.52 17.66 -25.07
C LEU A 9 -5.99 16.88 -23.84
N LEU A 10 -6.92 15.93 -24.00
CA LEU A 10 -7.35 15.05 -22.91
C LEU A 10 -6.27 14.05 -22.50
N CYS A 11 -5.46 13.53 -23.45
CA CYS A 11 -4.30 12.71 -23.08
C CYS A 11 -3.20 13.51 -22.38
N GLY A 12 -2.98 14.78 -22.76
CA GLY A 12 -2.05 15.67 -22.08
C GLY A 12 -2.44 16.00 -20.63
N LEU A 13 -3.73 16.18 -20.36
CA LEU A 13 -4.23 16.47 -19.01
C LEU A 13 -4.25 15.26 -18.08
N VAL A 14 -4.47 14.04 -18.60
CA VAL A 14 -4.37 12.81 -17.80
C VAL A 14 -2.94 12.54 -17.34
N MET A 15 -1.94 12.96 -18.12
CA MET A 15 -0.52 12.81 -17.76
C MET A 15 -0.08 13.78 -16.66
N VAL A 16 -0.68 14.98 -16.60
CA VAL A 16 -0.46 15.94 -15.49
C VAL A 16 -1.24 15.52 -14.24
N ALA A 17 -2.44 14.96 -14.39
CA ALA A 17 -3.22 14.45 -13.26
C ALA A 17 -2.60 13.19 -12.61
N LEU A 18 -1.80 12.41 -13.35
CA LEU A 18 -1.02 11.30 -12.79
C LEU A 18 0.23 11.76 -12.01
N LEU A 19 0.71 12.98 -12.26
CA LEU A 19 1.76 13.62 -11.47
C LEU A 19 1.21 14.44 -10.30
N ASN A 20 -0.04 14.91 -10.41
CA ASN A 20 -0.76 15.62 -9.36
C ASN A 20 -1.90 14.75 -8.83
N GLY A 21 -1.56 13.73 -8.04
CA GLY A 21 -2.54 12.97 -7.27
C GLY A 21 -3.40 13.93 -6.42
N THR A 22 -4.64 14.15 -6.82
CA THR A 22 -5.58 15.02 -6.11
C THR A 22 -6.16 14.30 -4.91
N ALA A 23 -5.77 14.71 -3.70
CA ALA A 23 -6.64 14.98 -2.54
C ALA A 23 -5.80 15.19 -1.27
N GLY A 24 -5.25 16.40 -1.14
CA GLY A 24 -4.58 16.89 0.05
C GLY A 24 -4.07 18.30 -0.26
N HIS A 25 -4.24 19.25 0.64
CA HIS A 25 -3.69 20.60 0.45
C HIS A 25 -2.23 20.52 -0.01
N PRO A 26 -1.79 21.32 -1.01
CA PRO A 26 -0.40 21.31 -1.45
C PRO A 26 0.46 21.74 -0.28
N ASN A 27 1.09 20.77 0.38
CA ASN A 27 2.20 21.06 1.25
C ASN A 27 3.33 21.46 0.30
N HIS A 28 3.50 22.77 0.09
CA HIS A 28 4.39 23.33 -0.93
C HIS A 28 5.81 22.77 -0.84
N ASN A 29 6.25 22.37 0.35
CA ASN A 29 7.56 21.79 0.59
C ASN A 29 7.69 20.36 0.00
N LEU A 30 6.66 19.52 0.14
CA LEU A 30 6.61 18.17 -0.46
C LEU A 30 6.71 18.20 -1.99
N THR A 31 6.03 19.16 -2.62
CA THR A 31 6.06 19.30 -4.08
C THR A 31 7.44 19.74 -4.56
N ALA A 32 8.09 20.65 -3.83
CA ALA A 32 9.45 21.07 -4.13
C ALA A 32 10.46 19.91 -3.97
N ALA A 33 10.39 19.17 -2.87
CA ALA A 33 11.27 18.02 -2.62
C ALA A 33 11.14 16.94 -3.71
N VAL A 34 9.92 16.63 -4.16
CA VAL A 34 9.70 15.71 -5.29
C VAL A 34 10.31 16.25 -6.59
N ASN A 35 10.08 17.53 -6.91
CA ASN A 35 10.62 18.14 -8.12
C ASN A 35 12.15 18.13 -8.14
N THR A 36 12.81 18.44 -7.02
CA THR A 36 14.27 18.36 -6.88
C THR A 36 14.78 16.96 -7.21
N LEU A 37 14.17 15.91 -6.64
CA LEU A 37 14.56 14.53 -6.92
C LEU A 37 14.29 14.11 -8.36
N GLN A 38 13.17 14.58 -8.94
CA GLN A 38 12.85 14.30 -10.34
C GLN A 38 13.87 14.91 -11.29
N MET A 39 14.30 16.14 -11.05
CA MET A 39 15.33 16.80 -11.84
C MET A 39 16.69 16.12 -11.67
N HIS A 40 17.10 15.84 -10.43
CA HIS A 40 18.39 15.21 -10.13
C HIS A 40 18.54 13.83 -10.79
N HIS A 41 17.48 13.01 -10.77
CA HIS A 41 17.51 11.66 -11.32
C HIS A 41 17.05 11.56 -12.80
N GLY A 42 16.79 12.67 -13.49
CA GLY A 42 16.32 12.66 -14.87
C GLY A 42 14.97 11.93 -15.03
N LEU A 43 14.06 12.13 -14.08
CA LEU A 43 12.76 11.44 -14.01
C LEU A 43 11.65 12.11 -14.82
N THR A 44 11.92 13.25 -15.45
CA THR A 44 10.99 14.00 -16.29
C THR A 44 10.90 13.48 -17.73
N GLU A 45 11.78 12.54 -18.10
CA GLU A 45 11.80 11.94 -19.44
C GLU A 45 10.60 11.02 -19.70
N THR A 46 10.17 10.94 -20.96
CA THR A 46 9.03 10.11 -21.40
C THR A 46 9.20 8.61 -21.12
N LYS A 47 10.44 8.14 -20.90
CA LYS A 47 10.74 6.74 -20.53
C LYS A 47 10.10 6.32 -19.19
N TRP A 48 9.62 7.25 -18.38
CA TRP A 48 8.97 6.99 -17.09
C TRP A 48 7.45 6.94 -17.16
N VAL A 49 6.87 7.32 -18.30
CA VAL A 49 5.42 7.23 -18.55
C VAL A 49 4.97 5.77 -18.39
N GLY A 50 3.90 5.57 -17.61
CA GLY A 50 3.35 4.25 -17.34
C GLY A 50 4.15 3.38 -16.38
N LYS A 51 5.28 3.87 -15.84
CA LYS A 51 6.11 3.13 -14.86
C LYS A 51 5.77 3.44 -13.40
N ALA A 52 4.53 3.82 -13.14
CA ALA A 52 4.08 4.12 -11.79
C ALA A 52 4.11 2.84 -10.92
N VAL A 53 4.79 2.91 -9.78
CA VAL A 53 4.99 1.75 -8.90
C VAL A 53 3.74 1.44 -8.08
N PHE A 54 3.13 2.45 -7.47
CA PHE A 54 2.01 2.26 -6.53
C PHE A 54 0.64 2.67 -7.08
N THR A 55 0.59 3.55 -8.09
CA THR A 55 -0.66 3.98 -8.73
C THR A 55 -1.52 2.81 -9.23
N PRO A 56 -0.97 1.71 -9.79
CA PRO A 56 -1.78 0.57 -10.21
C PRO A 56 -2.56 -0.12 -9.07
N TYR A 57 -2.33 0.22 -7.81
CA TYR A 57 -3.03 -0.36 -6.66
C TYR A 57 -3.99 0.62 -5.97
N LEU A 58 -3.93 1.92 -6.29
CA LEU A 58 -4.77 2.94 -5.67
C LEU A 58 -6.25 2.73 -6.05
N GLY A 59 -7.15 2.81 -5.07
CA GLY A 59 -8.59 2.72 -5.25
C GLY A 59 -9.12 1.35 -5.75
N LYS A 60 -8.27 0.32 -5.85
CA LYS A 60 -8.68 -1.02 -6.35
C LYS A 60 -9.32 -1.92 -5.29
N VAL A 61 -9.27 -1.52 -4.02
CA VAL A 61 -9.86 -2.30 -2.93
C VAL A 61 -11.23 -1.72 -2.61
N GLU A 62 -12.23 -2.19 -3.33
CA GLU A 62 -13.59 -1.64 -3.33
C GLU A 62 -14.41 -2.00 -2.07
N ASN A 63 -13.96 -2.97 -1.26
CA ASN A 63 -14.88 -3.64 -0.33
C ASN A 63 -14.95 -3.07 1.09
N THR A 64 -13.97 -2.30 1.60
CA THR A 64 -14.11 -1.52 2.85
C THR A 64 -13.03 -0.45 2.97
N CYS A 65 -13.34 0.67 3.65
CA CYS A 65 -12.36 1.70 4.03
C CYS A 65 -11.15 1.11 4.79
N THR A 66 -11.36 0.03 5.55
CA THR A 66 -10.29 -0.63 6.33
C THR A 66 -9.26 -1.32 5.43
N CYS A 67 -9.70 -2.03 4.39
CA CYS A 67 -8.79 -2.72 3.49
C CYS A 67 -7.99 -1.73 2.62
N GLU A 68 -8.62 -0.63 2.19
CA GLU A 68 -7.92 0.44 1.49
C GLU A 68 -6.84 1.10 2.38
N ARG A 69 -7.14 1.37 3.65
CA ARG A 69 -6.18 1.94 4.59
C ARG A 69 -4.97 1.02 4.84
N LEU A 70 -5.17 -0.30 4.89
CA LEU A 70 -4.07 -1.27 4.97
C LEU A 70 -3.18 -1.23 3.73
N MET A 71 -3.77 -1.13 2.54
CA MET A 71 -3.02 -0.97 1.28
C MET A 71 -2.21 0.32 1.26
N LEU A 72 -2.81 1.44 1.64
CA LEU A 72 -2.12 2.74 1.72
C LEU A 72 -0.96 2.70 2.71
N LEU A 73 -1.15 2.11 3.90
CA LEU A 73 -0.05 1.92 4.85
C LEU A 73 1.10 1.10 4.23
N ARG A 74 0.78 0.04 3.47
CA ARG A 74 1.81 -0.77 2.82
C ARG A 74 2.58 0.03 1.76
N MET A 75 1.91 0.89 1.00
CA MET A 75 2.56 1.79 0.04
C MET A 75 3.46 2.81 0.74
N LEU A 76 3.01 3.40 1.86
CA LEU A 76 3.82 4.33 2.66
C LEU A 76 5.09 3.65 3.20
N ASN A 77 4.99 2.40 3.67
CA ASN A 77 6.17 1.61 4.05
C ASN A 77 7.11 1.40 2.85
N GLY A 78 6.56 1.07 1.67
CA GLY A 78 7.34 0.95 0.45
C GLY A 78 8.09 2.24 0.07
N TYR A 79 7.46 3.40 0.21
CA TYR A 79 8.13 4.69 0.00
C TYR A 79 9.27 4.91 1.00
N LEU A 80 9.09 4.60 2.30
CA LEU A 80 10.18 4.70 3.27
C LEU A 80 11.37 3.81 2.92
N ASP A 81 11.11 2.57 2.49
CA ASP A 81 12.15 1.63 2.10
C ASP A 81 12.92 2.14 0.87
N ILE A 82 12.21 2.59 -0.17
CA ILE A 82 12.79 3.15 -1.39
C ILE A 82 13.59 4.41 -1.09
N PHE A 83 13.02 5.38 -0.36
CA PHE A 83 13.72 6.61 -0.03
C PHE A 83 14.91 6.37 0.90
N SER A 84 14.85 5.37 1.79
CA SER A 84 16.01 4.98 2.61
C SER A 84 17.15 4.42 1.77
N ASP A 85 16.84 3.61 0.76
CA ASP A 85 17.84 3.10 -0.17
C ASP A 85 18.42 4.20 -1.07
N MET A 86 17.59 5.12 -1.57
CA MET A 86 18.04 6.30 -2.31
C MET A 86 18.93 7.19 -1.45
N LEU A 87 18.58 7.40 -0.18
CA LEU A 87 19.33 8.24 0.75
C LEU A 87 20.73 7.68 1.01
N LYS A 88 20.87 6.34 1.12
CA LYS A 88 22.19 5.69 1.24
C LYS A 88 23.09 5.90 0.02
N LYS A 89 22.51 6.24 -1.13
CA LYS A 89 23.21 6.43 -2.41
C LYS A 89 23.38 7.91 -2.79
N ALA A 90 22.75 8.82 -2.05
CA ALA A 90 22.84 10.25 -2.27
C ALA A 90 24.28 10.73 -2.07
N LYS A 91 24.72 11.67 -2.91
CA LYS A 91 26.09 12.22 -2.89
C LYS A 91 26.12 13.72 -2.63
N ASP A 92 24.99 14.38 -2.77
CA ASP A 92 24.83 15.81 -2.59
C ASP A 92 23.80 16.13 -1.50
N VAL A 93 24.06 17.26 -0.83
CA VAL A 93 23.29 17.72 0.33
C VAL A 93 21.83 18.02 -0.02
N GLU A 94 21.57 18.47 -1.26
CA GLU A 94 20.23 18.84 -1.70
C GLU A 94 19.32 17.63 -1.85
N THR A 95 19.81 16.57 -2.51
CA THR A 95 19.13 15.28 -2.65
C THR A 95 18.92 14.63 -1.29
N GLU A 96 19.93 14.65 -0.41
CA GLU A 96 19.80 14.14 0.96
C GLU A 96 18.70 14.87 1.74
N SER A 97 18.68 16.22 1.69
CA SER A 97 17.69 17.03 2.39
C SER A 97 16.27 16.72 1.91
N SER A 98 16.09 16.66 0.59
CA SER A 98 14.80 16.36 -0.03
C SER A 98 14.29 14.95 0.33
N LEU A 99 15.17 13.95 0.35
CA LEU A 99 14.82 12.58 0.77
C LEU A 99 14.44 12.52 2.25
N LYS A 100 15.18 13.21 3.14
CA LYS A 100 14.85 13.29 4.57
C LYS A 100 13.50 13.94 4.80
N GLU A 101 13.18 15.00 4.06
CA GLU A 101 11.89 15.69 4.15
C GLU A 101 10.72 14.79 3.71
N LEU A 102 10.89 14.06 2.60
CA LEU A 102 9.88 13.09 2.15
C LEU A 102 9.70 11.95 3.15
N GLN A 103 10.79 11.43 3.71
CA GLN A 103 10.72 10.40 4.75
C GLN A 103 9.97 10.89 5.98
N GLU A 104 10.23 12.11 6.44
CA GLU A 104 9.56 12.67 7.61
C GLU A 104 8.06 12.86 7.36
N SER A 105 7.69 13.41 6.20
CA SER A 105 6.29 13.54 5.80
C SER A 105 5.57 12.19 5.76
N VAL A 106 6.24 11.13 5.27
CA VAL A 106 5.68 9.77 5.28
C VAL A 106 5.53 9.24 6.71
N ARG A 107 6.50 9.48 7.60
CA ARG A 107 6.42 9.07 9.02
C ARG A 107 5.28 9.77 9.75
N GLU A 108 5.13 11.08 9.55
CA GLU A 108 4.03 11.86 10.11
C GLU A 108 2.67 11.33 9.64
N LEU A 109 2.53 11.03 8.35
CA LEU A 109 1.30 10.48 7.81
C LEU A 109 1.03 9.09 8.38
N LYS A 110 2.04 8.23 8.49
CA LYS A 110 1.92 6.88 9.08
C LYS A 110 1.43 6.90 10.52
N ASN A 111 1.72 7.95 11.30
CA ASN A 111 1.21 8.08 12.67
C ASN A 111 -0.33 8.09 12.75
N LYS A 112 -1.02 8.33 11.63
CA LYS A 112 -2.50 8.26 11.50
C LYS A 112 -3.03 6.85 11.18
N TYR A 113 -2.16 5.87 11.04
CA TYR A 113 -2.47 4.48 10.65
C TYR A 113 -2.11 3.47 11.76
N LYS A 114 -2.34 3.82 13.04
CA LYS A 114 -1.90 3.00 14.18
C LYS A 114 -2.53 1.61 14.20
N ILE A 115 -3.83 1.51 13.88
CA ILE A 115 -4.55 0.23 13.83
C ILE A 115 -4.01 -0.64 12.70
N GLU A 116 -3.82 -0.05 11.52
CA GLU A 116 -3.30 -0.76 10.36
C GLU A 116 -1.85 -1.23 10.59
N GLN A 117 -1.06 -0.47 11.35
CA GLN A 117 0.30 -0.87 11.74
C GLN A 117 0.29 -2.10 12.63
N GLU A 118 -0.62 -2.18 13.59
CA GLU A 118 -0.77 -3.36 14.46
C GLU A 118 -1.21 -4.59 13.66
N VAL A 119 -2.20 -4.43 12.77
CA VAL A 119 -2.63 -5.52 11.86
C VAL A 119 -1.46 -5.97 10.98
N TRP A 120 -0.67 -5.04 10.44
CA TRP A 120 0.48 -5.37 9.60
C TRP A 120 1.55 -6.14 10.38
N LYS A 121 1.82 -5.77 11.63
CA LYS A 121 2.72 -6.49 12.52
C LYS A 121 2.27 -7.94 12.74
N GLN A 122 0.99 -8.15 13.06
CA GLN A 122 0.42 -9.49 13.23
C GLN A 122 0.53 -10.33 11.95
N LEU A 123 0.25 -9.74 10.78
CA LEU A 123 0.42 -10.44 9.49
C LEU A 123 1.88 -10.82 9.23
N HIS A 124 2.83 -9.97 9.60
CA HIS A 124 4.26 -10.28 9.48
C HIS A 124 4.67 -11.44 10.41
N GLU A 125 4.21 -11.42 11.66
CA GLU A 125 4.45 -12.49 12.63
C GLU A 125 3.90 -13.83 12.13
N ILE A 126 2.66 -13.85 11.60
CA ILE A 126 2.06 -15.05 10.99
C ILE A 126 2.91 -15.56 9.82
N ASN A 127 3.38 -14.68 8.94
CA ASN A 127 4.20 -15.08 7.80
C ASN A 127 5.56 -15.66 8.22
N ALA A 128 6.12 -15.16 9.33
CA ALA A 128 7.41 -15.56 9.88
C ALA A 128 7.37 -16.89 10.69
N ILE A 129 6.19 -17.48 10.91
CA ILE A 129 6.05 -18.78 11.59
C ILE A 129 6.88 -19.85 10.84
N LYS A 130 7.65 -20.63 11.61
CA LYS A 130 8.45 -21.79 11.15
C LYS A 130 7.54 -22.99 10.89
N LYS A 131 7.14 -23.17 9.64
CA LYS A 131 6.08 -24.13 9.23
C LYS A 131 6.56 -25.59 9.27
N ASP A 132 7.87 -25.80 9.34
CA ASP A 132 8.55 -27.09 9.44
C ASP A 132 8.80 -27.56 10.88
N ASP A 133 8.54 -26.71 11.88
CA ASP A 133 8.67 -27.07 13.29
C ASP A 133 7.50 -27.97 13.75
N SER A 134 7.81 -29.14 14.32
CA SER A 134 6.81 -30.13 14.72
C SER A 134 5.89 -29.65 15.85
N THR A 135 6.39 -28.80 16.75
CA THR A 135 5.58 -28.21 17.84
C THR A 135 4.58 -27.22 17.26
N ILE A 136 5.03 -26.38 16.32
CA ILE A 136 4.16 -25.45 15.60
C ILE A 136 3.09 -26.21 14.80
N GLN A 137 3.46 -27.27 14.09
CA GLN A 137 2.51 -28.10 13.36
C GLN A 137 1.44 -28.71 14.29
N GLY A 138 1.86 -29.25 15.43
CA GLY A 138 0.93 -29.76 16.44
C GLY A 138 -0.01 -28.67 16.98
N GLY A 139 0.51 -27.47 17.26
CA GLY A 139 -0.28 -26.31 17.68
C GLY A 139 -1.30 -25.87 16.62
N ALA A 140 -0.88 -25.80 15.35
CA ALA A 140 -1.74 -25.42 14.24
C ALA A 140 -2.87 -26.44 13.99
N VAL A 141 -2.63 -27.74 14.22
CA VAL A 141 -3.71 -28.74 14.15
C VAL A 141 -4.71 -28.55 15.29
N ASN A 142 -4.25 -28.19 16.49
CA ASN A 142 -5.10 -28.00 17.66
C ASN A 142 -6.02 -26.76 17.55
N ASP A 143 -5.56 -25.68 16.92
CA ASP A 143 -6.35 -24.45 16.78
C ASP A 143 -7.11 -24.33 15.45
N PHE A 144 -6.85 -25.23 14.49
CA PHE A 144 -7.39 -25.16 13.12
C PHE A 144 -8.90 -24.95 13.07
N ILE A 145 -9.67 -25.74 13.83
CA ILE A 145 -11.14 -25.68 13.78
C ILE A 145 -11.65 -24.30 14.23
N SER A 146 -11.02 -23.71 15.25
CA SER A 146 -11.36 -22.37 15.75
C SER A 146 -11.10 -21.30 14.69
N VAL A 147 -9.93 -21.36 14.04
CA VAL A 147 -9.56 -20.43 12.97
C VAL A 147 -10.49 -20.60 11.76
N TYR A 148 -10.76 -21.84 11.36
CA TYR A 148 -11.61 -22.17 10.22
C TYR A 148 -13.03 -21.64 10.39
N PHE A 149 -13.67 -21.88 11.54
CA PHE A 149 -15.02 -21.38 11.78
C PHE A 149 -15.07 -19.86 11.87
N LYS A 150 -14.09 -19.23 12.54
CA LYS A 150 -14.02 -17.78 12.58
C LYS A 150 -13.87 -17.19 11.17
N ALA A 151 -13.04 -17.78 10.32
CA ALA A 151 -12.87 -17.36 8.93
C ALA A 151 -14.16 -17.56 8.12
N LEU A 152 -14.84 -18.69 8.30
CA LEU A 152 -16.11 -18.99 7.63
C LEU A 152 -17.18 -17.94 7.97
N ASP A 153 -17.34 -17.60 9.25
CA ASP A 153 -18.32 -16.62 9.72
C ASP A 153 -18.06 -15.23 9.13
N ASN A 154 -16.79 -14.82 9.01
CA ASN A 154 -16.42 -13.52 8.45
C ASN A 154 -16.43 -13.49 6.92
N GLY A 155 -16.23 -14.63 6.25
CA GLY A 155 -16.25 -14.75 4.79
C GLY A 155 -17.66 -14.81 4.19
N GLN A 156 -18.68 -15.14 4.98
CA GLN A 156 -20.06 -15.27 4.51
C GLN A 156 -20.87 -13.96 4.63
N HIS A 157 -20.59 -13.00 3.75
CA HIS A 157 -21.64 -12.09 3.32
C HIS A 157 -22.49 -12.79 2.23
N SER A 158 -23.71 -13.22 2.60
CA SER A 158 -24.79 -13.75 1.75
C SER A 158 -24.96 -15.29 1.66
N LYS A 159 -26.05 -15.75 2.31
CA LYS A 159 -26.87 -16.97 2.11
C LYS A 159 -26.39 -18.33 2.68
N LYS A 160 -27.07 -18.70 3.77
CA LYS A 160 -27.44 -20.07 4.22
C LYS A 160 -26.29 -21.04 4.53
N THR A 161 -25.84 -21.06 5.79
CA THR A 161 -25.06 -22.20 6.31
C THR A 161 -25.49 -22.62 7.71
N HIS A 162 -26.80 -22.84 7.90
CA HIS A 162 -27.29 -23.46 9.14
C HIS A 162 -27.13 -25.00 9.18
N SER A 163 -26.57 -25.65 8.14
CA SER A 163 -26.56 -27.12 8.03
C SER A 163 -25.24 -27.82 8.39
N LEU A 164 -24.08 -27.14 8.37
CA LEU A 164 -22.79 -27.80 8.66
C LEU A 164 -22.49 -27.93 10.16
N LEU A 165 -23.04 -27.03 10.99
CA LEU A 165 -22.83 -27.01 12.45
C LEU A 165 -23.38 -28.26 13.17
N LYS A 166 -24.41 -28.92 12.63
CA LYS A 166 -25.01 -30.10 13.28
C LYS A 166 -24.16 -31.37 13.20
N ARG A 167 -23.17 -31.44 12.30
CA ARG A 167 -22.46 -32.71 12.04
C ARG A 167 -21.21 -32.92 12.90
N PHE A 168 -20.64 -31.86 13.48
CA PHE A 168 -19.38 -31.92 14.23
C PHE A 168 -19.53 -31.80 15.74
N LEU A 169 -20.69 -31.34 16.24
CA LEU A 169 -20.97 -31.20 17.68
C LEU A 169 -21.61 -32.45 18.32
N HIS A 170 -21.64 -33.59 17.62
CA HIS A 170 -22.26 -34.84 18.08
C HIS A 170 -21.35 -36.07 17.96
N ARG A 171 -20.08 -35.94 18.31
CA ARG A 171 -19.24 -37.10 18.63
C ARG A 171 -18.53 -36.90 19.95
#